data_AF-A0A917NY26-F1
#
_entry.id   AF-A0A917NY26-F1
#
_cell.length_a   1.000
_cell.length_b   1.000
_cell.length_c   1.000
_cell.angle_alpha   90.00
_cell.angle_beta   90.00
_cell.angle_gamma   90.00
#
_symmetry.space_group_name_H-M   'P 1'
#
loop_
_entity.id
_entity.type
_entity.pdbx_description
1 polymer ?
#
loop_
_entity_poly.entity_id
_entity_poly.type
_entity_poly.pdbx_seq_one_letter_code
_entity_poly.pdbx_strand_id
1 'polypeptide(L)'
;MVGNGFRAAIISDRKITGRSAAVFAELVAEVGPLSGERHQGRRASRPRKRPVGAGAKHRLVIADRLLATLAHLRHETMHDVLVRLPLPEFRCARPTQDRGR
;
A
#
# COMPACT_ATOMS: atom_id res chain seq x y z
N MET A 1 -7.36 9.73 14.06
CA MET A 1 -6.50 8.66 14.61
C MET A 1 -7.10 7.33 14.21
N VAL A 2 -6.54 6.65 13.20
CA VAL A 2 -7.07 5.35 12.77
C VAL A 2 -6.74 4.32 13.84
N GLY A 3 -7.76 3.78 14.50
CA GLY A 3 -7.61 2.85 15.62
C GLY A 3 -6.99 1.52 15.19
N ASN A 4 -6.35 0.82 16.13
CA ASN A 4 -5.73 -0.49 15.92
C ASN A 4 -6.72 -1.52 15.33
N GLY A 5 -8.01 -1.42 15.67
CA GLY A 5 -9.07 -2.29 15.13
C GLY A 5 -9.35 -2.09 13.64
N PHE A 6 -9.34 -0.86 13.13
CA PHE A 6 -9.53 -0.59 11.70
C PHE A 6 -8.37 -1.15 10.87
N ARG A 7 -7.15 -1.11 11.41
CA ARG A 7 -5.98 -1.72 10.76
C ARG A 7 -6.07 -3.23 10.71
N ALA A 8 -6.48 -3.87 11.80
CA ALA A 8 -6.68 -5.31 11.84
C ALA A 8 -7.76 -5.75 10.83
N ALA A 9 -8.84 -4.96 10.69
CA ALA A 9 -9.86 -5.19 9.67
C ALA A 9 -9.31 -5.10 8.26
N ILE A 10 -8.51 -4.06 7.94
CA ILE A 10 -7.86 -3.94 6.62
C ILE A 10 -6.90 -5.09 6.33
N ILE A 11 -6.04 -5.44 7.29
CA ILE A 11 -5.07 -6.54 7.11
C ILE A 11 -5.79 -7.88 6.85
N SER A 12 -6.95 -8.07 7.47
CA SER A 12 -7.77 -9.27 7.31
C SER A 12 -8.63 -9.25 6.04
N ASP A 13 -8.84 -8.09 5.43
CA ASP A 13 -9.64 -7.96 4.21
C ASP A 13 -8.83 -8.35 2.97
N ARG A 14 -9.10 -9.55 2.47
CA ARG A 14 -8.50 -10.09 1.24
C ARG A 14 -8.81 -9.25 0.01
N LYS A 15 -9.91 -8.47 -0.02
CA LYS A 15 -10.22 -7.56 -1.13
C LYS A 15 -9.29 -6.36 -1.16
N ILE A 16 -8.67 -6.01 -0.03
CA ILE A 16 -7.75 -4.87 0.06
C ILE A 16 -6.31 -5.35 -0.15
N THR A 17 -5.87 -6.36 0.61
CA THR A 17 -4.47 -6.83 0.59
C THR A 17 -4.20 -7.92 -0.44
N GLY A 18 -5.25 -8.56 -0.98
CA GLY A 18 -5.13 -9.71 -1.89
C GLY A 18 -4.59 -10.98 -1.22
N ARG A 19 -4.33 -10.97 0.09
CA ARG A 19 -3.67 -12.04 0.85
C ARG A 19 -4.39 -12.26 2.18
N SER A 20 -4.10 -13.36 2.88
CA SER A 20 -4.65 -13.61 4.21
C SER A 20 -3.86 -12.85 5.28
N ALA A 21 -4.49 -12.58 6.42
CA ALA A 21 -3.82 -11.98 7.57
C ALA A 21 -2.63 -12.83 8.08
N ALA A 22 -2.71 -14.16 7.94
CA ALA A 22 -1.62 -15.07 8.29
C ALA A 22 -0.37 -14.86 7.41
N VAL A 23 -0.56 -14.83 6.08
CA VAL A 23 0.52 -14.54 5.12
C VAL A 23 1.11 -13.15 5.36
N PHE A 24 0.28 -12.17 5.74
CA PHE A 24 0.78 -10.85 6.11
C PHE A 24 1.63 -10.89 7.38
N ALA A 25 1.24 -11.66 8.39
CA ALA A 25 2.02 -11.80 9.62
C ALA A 25 3.37 -12.48 9.38
N GLU A 26 3.41 -13.49 8.51
CA GLU A 26 4.64 -14.15 8.06
C GLU A 26 5.56 -13.17 7.33
N LEU A 27 5.03 -12.39 6.38
CA LEU A 27 5.79 -11.35 5.68
C LEU A 27 6.33 -10.28 6.64
N VAL A 28 5.56 -9.89 7.66
CA VAL A 28 6.04 -8.95 8.69
C VAL A 28 7.14 -9.58 9.54
N ALA A 29 7.08 -10.88 9.83
CA ALA A 29 8.12 -11.58 10.57
C ALA A 29 9.42 -11.71 9.76
N GLU A 30 9.32 -11.91 8.44
CA GLU A 30 10.45 -12.00 7.52
C GLU A 30 11.10 -10.62 7.27
N VAL A 31 10.30 -9.59 6.99
CA VAL A 31 10.78 -8.24 6.67
C VAL A 31 11.15 -7.44 7.92
N GLY A 32 10.58 -7.81 9.08
CA GLY A 32 10.74 -7.13 10.35
C GLY A 32 12.21 -6.90 10.76
N PRO A 33 13.05 -7.96 10.81
CA PRO A 33 14.47 -7.85 11.16
C PRO A 33 15.26 -6.95 10.20
N LEU A 34 15.10 -7.17 8.88
CA LEU A 34 15.80 -6.40 7.83
C LEU A 34 15.45 -4.91 7.87
N SER A 35 14.21 -4.60 8.21
CA SER A 35 13.75 -3.21 8.37
C SER A 35 14.30 -2.58 9.65
N GLY A 36 14.39 -3.36 10.74
CA GLY A 36 14.96 -2.95 12.03
C GLY A 36 16.42 -2.51 11.91
N GLU A 37 17.26 -3.33 11.29
CA GLU A 37 18.69 -3.05 11.07
C GLU A 37 18.89 -1.81 10.20
N ARG A 38 18.18 -1.71 9.08
CA ARG A 38 18.22 -0.54 8.19
C ARG A 38 17.72 0.73 8.87
N HIS A 39 16.77 0.61 9.80
CA HIS A 39 16.29 1.75 10.57
C HIS A 39 17.29 2.18 11.64
N GLN A 40 17.95 1.22 12.30
CA GLN A 40 19.00 1.48 13.29
C GLN A 40 20.22 2.15 12.66
N GLY A 41 20.67 1.69 11.48
CA GLY A 41 21.74 2.33 10.72
C GLY A 41 21.41 3.78 10.32
N ARG A 42 20.18 4.05 9.88
CA ARG A 42 19.71 5.41 9.58
C ARG A 42 19.65 6.32 10.81
N ARG A 43 19.31 5.77 11.99
CA ARG A 43 19.35 6.53 13.25
C ARG A 43 20.79 6.81 13.70
N ALA A 44 21.69 5.84 13.52
CA ALA A 44 23.10 5.98 13.88
C ALA A 44 23.82 7.02 12.99
N SER A 45 23.44 7.09 11.70
CA SER A 45 24.03 8.02 10.74
C SER A 45 23.61 9.49 10.92
N ARG A 46 22.56 9.81 11.71
CA ARG A 46 22.03 11.18 11.81
C ARG A 46 22.09 11.70 13.26
N PRO A 47 22.68 12.89 13.51
CA PRO A 47 22.65 13.51 14.83
C PRO A 47 21.22 13.73 15.31
N ARG A 48 20.91 13.26 16.51
CA ARG A 48 19.53 13.17 17.00
C ARG A 48 19.22 14.33 17.95
N LYS A 49 18.18 15.12 17.63
CA LYS A 49 17.71 16.25 18.46
C LYS A 49 16.68 15.88 19.54
N ARG A 50 16.20 14.62 19.60
CA ARG A 50 15.14 14.16 20.51
C ARG A 50 15.56 12.90 21.28
N PRO A 51 15.14 12.74 22.55
CA PRO A 51 15.54 11.62 23.39
C PRO A 51 15.20 10.24 22.77
N VAL A 52 16.01 9.24 23.15
CA VAL A 52 15.79 7.84 22.79
C VAL A 52 14.45 7.39 23.41
N GLY A 53 13.58 6.75 22.62
CA GLY A 53 12.25 6.30 23.08
C GLY A 53 11.07 7.22 22.74
N ALA A 54 11.28 8.49 22.34
CA ALA A 54 10.18 9.43 22.03
C ALA A 54 9.52 9.25 20.64
N GLY A 55 9.46 8.03 20.11
CA GLY A 55 8.91 7.74 18.78
C GLY A 55 7.98 6.53 18.79
N ALA A 56 7.05 6.48 17.83
CA ALA A 56 6.09 5.39 17.69
C ALA A 56 6.77 4.02 17.60
N LYS A 57 6.14 2.99 18.18
CA LYS A 57 6.64 1.60 18.19
C LYS A 57 6.85 1.12 16.75
N HIS A 58 8.11 0.76 16.42
CA HIS A 58 8.57 0.42 15.07
C HIS A 58 7.78 -0.69 14.37
N ARG A 59 7.22 -1.63 15.13
CA ARG A 59 6.46 -2.77 14.59
C ARG A 59 5.24 -2.33 13.78
N LEU A 60 4.57 -1.25 14.20
CA LEU A 60 3.40 -0.72 13.49
C LEU A 60 3.80 -0.06 12.16
N VAL A 61 4.91 0.68 12.15
CA VAL A 61 5.42 1.35 10.94
C VAL A 61 5.79 0.35 9.85
N ILE A 62 6.28 -0.84 10.23
CA ILE A 62 6.62 -1.90 9.28
C ILE A 62 5.36 -2.50 8.65
N ALA A 63 4.36 -2.84 9.47
CA ALA A 63 3.07 -3.33 8.97
C ALA A 63 2.41 -2.32 8.03
N ASP A 64 2.42 -1.03 8.38
CA ASP A 64 1.82 0.00 7.53
C ASP A 64 2.51 0.17 6.19
N ARG A 65 3.85 0.11 6.19
CA ARG A 65 4.64 0.19 4.96
C ARG A 65 4.41 -1.02 4.07
N LEU A 66 4.38 -2.22 4.65
CA LEU A 66 4.08 -3.43 3.89
C LEU A 66 2.67 -3.36 3.30
N LEU A 67 1.69 -2.89 4.07
CA LEU A 67 0.33 -2.70 3.60
C LEU A 67 0.26 -1.72 2.43
N ALA A 68 0.96 -0.57 2.53
CA ALA A 68 1.03 0.41 1.45
C ALA A 68 1.70 -0.18 0.18
N THR A 69 2.78 -0.94 0.33
CA THR A 69 3.45 -1.61 -0.79
C THR A 69 2.54 -2.64 -1.46
N LEU A 70 1.84 -3.47 -0.71
CA LEU A 70 0.91 -4.47 -1.27
C LEU A 70 -0.26 -3.79 -1.99
N ALA A 71 -0.83 -2.73 -1.41
CA ALA A 71 -1.89 -1.95 -2.06
C ALA A 71 -1.39 -1.32 -3.36
N HIS A 72 -0.17 -0.79 -3.35
CA HIS A 72 0.46 -0.21 -4.54
C HIS A 72 0.70 -1.27 -5.62
N LEU A 73 1.33 -2.40 -5.30
CA LEU A 73 1.57 -3.48 -6.27
C LEU A 73 0.27 -4.02 -6.86
N ARG A 74 -0.79 -4.14 -6.05
CA ARG A 74 -2.11 -4.57 -6.53
C ARG A 74 -2.75 -3.53 -7.44
N HIS A 75 -2.53 -2.25 -7.16
CA HIS A 75 -3.03 -1.17 -8.01
C HIS A 75 -2.26 -1.10 -9.34
N GLU A 76 -0.94 -1.13 -9.30
CA GLU A 76 -0.08 -1.11 -10.50
C GLU A 76 -0.34 -2.32 -11.40
N THR A 77 -0.47 -3.53 -10.84
CA THR A 77 -0.80 -4.72 -11.63
C THR A 77 -2.18 -4.64 -12.28
N MET A 78 -3.18 -4.10 -11.59
CA MET A 78 -4.50 -3.87 -12.18
C MET A 78 -4.45 -2.79 -13.27
N HIS A 79 -3.71 -1.71 -13.05
CA HIS A 79 -3.54 -0.66 -14.05
C HIS A 79 -2.76 -1.14 -15.28
N ASP A 80 -1.67 -1.88 -15.10
CA ASP A 80 -0.89 -2.46 -16.20
C ASP A 80 -1.73 -3.42 -17.05
N VAL A 81 -2.54 -4.27 -16.40
CA VAL A 81 -3.49 -5.14 -17.12
C VAL A 81 -4.54 -4.32 -17.87
N LEU A 82 -5.11 -3.28 -17.26
CA LEU A 82 -6.11 -2.44 -17.92
C LEU A 82 -5.53 -1.61 -19.08
N VAL A 83 -4.28 -1.15 -18.96
CA VAL A 83 -3.55 -0.43 -20.03
C VAL A 83 -3.16 -1.37 -21.16
N ARG A 84 -2.86 -2.63 -20.85
CA ARG A 84 -2.43 -3.65 -21.81
C ARG A 84 -3.58 -4.36 -22.50
N LEU A 85 -4.79 -4.31 -21.94
CA LEU A 85 -5.99 -4.78 -22.63
C LEU A 85 -6.33 -3.78 -23.75
N PRO A 86 -6.50 -4.23 -25.01
CA PRO A 86 -7.13 -3.40 -26.02
C PRO A 86 -8.58 -3.21 -25.59
N LEU A 87 -8.87 -2.10 -24.91
CA LEU A 87 -10.24 -1.71 -24.63
C LEU A 87 -10.94 -1.60 -25.99
N PRO A 88 -11.99 -2.40 -26.28
CA PRO A 88 -12.74 -2.22 -27.51
C PRO A 88 -13.29 -0.81 -27.52
N GLU A 89 -13.20 -0.17 -28.68
CA GLU A 89 -13.59 1.20 -28.92
C GLU A 89 -14.92 1.53 -28.22
N PHE A 90 -14.87 2.27 -27.12
CA PHE A 90 -16.00 3.10 -26.72
C PHE A 90 -16.06 4.23 -27.74
N ARG A 91 -16.60 3.91 -28.93
CA ARG A 91 -17.12 4.90 -29.86
C ARG A 91 -18.23 5.63 -29.13
N CYS A 92 -17.87 6.73 -28.46
CA CYS A 92 -18.81 7.80 -28.20
C CYS A 92 -19.35 8.22 -29.57
N ALA A 93 -20.55 7.74 -29.89
CA ALA A 93 -21.35 8.29 -30.96
C ALA A 93 -21.43 9.79 -30.70
N ARG A 94 -20.70 10.59 -31.48
CA ARG A 94 -20.92 12.03 -31.53
C ARG A 94 -22.39 12.20 -31.88
N PRO A 95 -23.24 12.85 -31.06
CA PRO A 95 -24.55 13.22 -31.53
C PRO A 95 -24.32 14.14 -32.73
N THR A 96 -24.78 13.70 -33.89
CA THR A 96 -24.88 14.53 -35.09
C THR A 96 -25.74 15.73 -34.70
N GLN A 97 -25.10 16.89 -34.60
CA GLN A 97 -25.81 18.15 -34.47
C GLN A 97 -26.49 18.41 -35.81
N ASP A 98 -27.68 17.84 -35.96
CA ASP A 98 -28.61 18.13 -37.04
C ASP A 98 -29.07 19.58 -36.89
N ARG A 99 -28.42 20.49 -37.63
CA ARG A 99 -28.97 21.82 -37.89
C ARG A 99 -29.98 21.68 -39.01
N GLY A 100 -31.22 21.37 -38.63
CA GLY A 100 -32.38 21.61 -39.47
C GLY A 100 -32.76 23.10 -39.47
N ARG A 101 -32.88 23.64 -40.69
CA ARG A 101 -33.59 24.86 -41.13
C ARG A 101 -33.07 26.24 -40.71
#